data_AF-A0A2V3J1J7-F1
#
_entry.id   AF-A0A2V3J1J7-F1
#
_cell.length_a   1.000
_cell.length_b   1.000
_cell.length_c   1.000
_cell.angle_alpha   90.00
_cell.angle_beta   90.00
_cell.angle_gamma   90.00
#
_symmetry.space_group_name_H-M   'P 1'
#
loop_
_entity.id
_entity.type
_entity.pdbx_description
1 polymer ?
#
loop_
_entity_poly.entity_id
_entity_poly.type
_entity_poly.pdbx_seq_one_letter_code
_entity_poly.pdbx_strand_id
1 'polypeptide(L)'
;MHYINGRVFCALPAFEMQEGGRTRLYHGTVGNEVDLHTAHVHGLVGVTAGGEHVDSILLFTSSTAVVEIVPDNIGVWLFHFHVNDRLHASMQALLSVRPAATGPAKRAKAVSSFVPNRRRC
;
A
#
# COMPACT_ATOMS: atom_id res chain seq x y z
N MET A 1 -13.39 -10.91 -11.08
CA MET A 1 -11.92 -10.80 -10.89
C MET A 1 -11.65 -9.46 -10.22
N HIS A 2 -10.81 -9.46 -9.20
CA HIS A 2 -10.47 -8.26 -8.43
C HIS A 2 -9.06 -7.81 -8.80
N TYR A 3 -8.87 -6.55 -9.19
CA TYR A 3 -7.57 -6.05 -9.68
C TYR A 3 -7.28 -4.63 -9.18
N ILE A 4 -5.99 -4.29 -9.08
CA ILE A 4 -5.53 -2.92 -8.81
C ILE A 4 -5.03 -2.36 -10.13
N ASN A 5 -5.63 -1.27 -10.63
CA ASN A 5 -5.28 -0.62 -11.91
C ASN A 5 -5.13 -1.62 -13.08
N GLY A 6 -6.05 -2.59 -13.18
CA GLY A 6 -6.04 -3.64 -14.21
C GLY A 6 -5.03 -4.77 -13.99
N ARG A 7 -4.35 -4.83 -12.84
CA ARG A 7 -3.30 -5.83 -12.54
C ARG A 7 -3.65 -6.69 -11.33
N VAL A 8 -3.11 -7.90 -11.36
CA VAL A 8 -3.36 -8.97 -10.38
C VAL A 8 -2.03 -9.52 -9.85
N PHE A 9 -2.05 -10.13 -8.67
CA PHE A 9 -0.92 -10.87 -8.08
C PHE A 9 0.41 -10.10 -8.06
N CYS A 10 0.40 -8.86 -7.58
CA CYS A 10 1.59 -8.01 -7.49
C CYS A 10 2.27 -7.72 -8.83
N ALA A 11 1.58 -7.89 -9.96
CA ALA A 11 2.10 -7.51 -11.28
C ALA A 11 2.15 -5.98 -11.50
N LEU A 12 1.68 -5.20 -10.53
CA LEU A 12 1.78 -3.74 -10.54
C LEU A 12 3.23 -3.32 -10.28
N PRO A 13 3.80 -2.38 -11.07
CA PRO A 13 5.10 -1.80 -10.74
C PRO A 13 5.08 -1.30 -9.29
N ALA A 14 6.12 -1.61 -8.53
CA ALA A 14 6.16 -1.26 -7.12
C ALA A 14 6.00 0.26 -6.95
N PHE A 15 5.10 0.67 -6.05
CA PHE A 15 4.99 2.07 -5.67
C PHE A 15 6.24 2.46 -4.89
N GLU A 16 6.96 3.47 -5.33
CA GLU A 16 8.18 3.91 -4.66
C GLU A 16 7.89 5.12 -3.78
N MET A 17 8.32 5.04 -2.52
CA MET A 17 8.30 6.13 -1.57
C MET A 17 9.71 6.36 -1.04
N GLN A 18 9.96 7.57 -0.54
CA GLN A 18 11.22 7.91 0.10
C GLN A 18 11.00 8.09 1.60
N GLU A 19 11.90 7.53 2.40
CA GLU A 19 11.92 7.72 3.86
C GLU A 19 11.87 9.21 4.21
N GLY A 20 10.94 9.59 5.10
CA GLY A 20 10.68 10.99 5.49
C GLY A 20 10.03 11.84 4.40
N GLY A 21 9.84 11.30 3.19
CA GLY A 21 9.20 11.95 2.06
C GLY A 21 7.68 11.84 2.13
N ARG A 22 7.00 12.98 2.06
CA ARG A 22 5.54 13.03 2.07
C ARG A 22 4.98 12.47 0.77
N THR A 23 4.22 11.37 0.86
CA THR A 23 3.57 10.73 -0.28
C THR A 23 2.06 10.69 -0.07
N ARG A 24 1.28 11.04 -1.09
CA ARG A 24 -0.19 10.95 -1.04
C ARG A 24 -0.68 9.81 -1.91
N LEU A 25 -1.41 8.89 -1.30
CA LEU A 25 -2.07 7.79 -1.99
C LEU A 25 -3.53 8.18 -2.25
N TYR A 26 -3.89 8.19 -3.53
CA TYR A 26 -5.24 8.40 -4.00
C TYR A 26 -5.86 7.05 -4.30
N HIS A 27 -6.87 6.70 -3.52
CA HIS A 27 -7.61 5.46 -3.66
C HIS A 27 -8.94 5.77 -4.34
N GLY A 28 -9.34 4.88 -5.24
CA GLY A 28 -10.63 4.94 -5.91
C GLY A 28 -11.08 3.54 -6.30
N THR A 29 -12.37 3.30 -6.24
CA THR A 29 -12.99 2.01 -6.54
C THR A 29 -14.02 2.17 -7.65
N VAL A 30 -14.04 1.21 -8.57
CA VAL A 30 -15.03 1.10 -9.64
C VAL A 30 -15.53 -0.34 -9.62
N GLY A 31 -16.84 -0.54 -9.62
CA GLY A 31 -17.46 -1.83 -9.36
C GLY A 31 -18.98 -1.74 -9.27
N ASN A 32 -19.59 -2.67 -8.55
CA ASN A 32 -21.03 -2.70 -8.24
C ASN A 32 -21.27 -2.81 -6.71
N GLU A 33 -22.51 -3.03 -6.29
CA GLU A 33 -22.92 -3.01 -4.88
C GLU A 33 -22.17 -4.02 -3.97
N VAL A 34 -21.58 -5.08 -4.53
CA VAL A 34 -20.88 -6.12 -3.74
C VAL A 34 -19.38 -5.85 -3.59
N ASP A 35 -18.85 -4.83 -4.26
CA ASP A 35 -17.43 -4.47 -4.24
C ASP A 35 -17.10 -3.58 -3.03
N LEU A 36 -17.07 -4.20 -1.85
CA LEU A 36 -16.59 -3.60 -0.61
C LEU A 36 -15.10 -3.91 -0.41
N HIS A 37 -14.30 -2.88 -0.28
CA HIS A 37 -12.86 -2.97 -0.37
C HIS A 37 -12.18 -2.31 0.83
N THR A 38 -11.45 -3.07 1.64
CA THR A 38 -10.62 -2.50 2.72
C THR A 38 -9.16 -2.46 2.30
N ALA A 39 -8.71 -1.32 1.79
CA ALA A 39 -7.33 -1.10 1.37
C ALA A 39 -6.42 -1.02 2.60
N HIS A 40 -5.43 -1.90 2.71
CA HIS A 40 -4.53 -1.99 3.86
C HIS A 40 -3.06 -1.98 3.42
N VAL A 41 -2.27 -1.12 4.06
CA VAL A 41 -0.82 -1.01 3.85
C VAL A 41 -0.11 -1.57 5.06
N HIS A 42 0.70 -2.62 4.87
CA HIS A 42 1.48 -3.19 5.96
C HIS A 42 2.65 -2.30 6.37
N GLY A 43 2.93 -2.23 7.67
CA GLY A 43 4.15 -1.61 8.20
C GLY A 43 4.25 -0.09 8.04
N LEU A 44 3.20 0.57 7.52
CA LEU A 44 3.11 2.01 7.35
C LEU A 44 1.78 2.50 7.93
N VAL A 45 1.79 3.71 8.49
CA VAL A 45 0.60 4.42 8.96
C VAL A 45 0.45 5.68 8.13
N GLY A 46 -0.77 5.92 7.67
CA GLY A 46 -1.16 7.13 6.95
C GLY A 46 -2.11 8.00 7.76
N VAL A 47 -2.33 9.20 7.25
CA VAL A 47 -3.25 10.19 7.81
C VAL A 47 -4.33 10.50 6.78
N THR A 48 -5.60 10.35 7.16
CA THR A 48 -6.72 10.72 6.29
C THR A 48 -6.85 12.24 6.16
N ALA A 49 -7.64 12.72 5.20
CA ALA A 49 -7.97 14.14 5.11
C ALA A 49 -8.63 14.69 6.39
N GLY A 50 -9.26 13.83 7.20
CA GLY A 50 -9.84 14.19 8.50
C GLY A 50 -8.84 14.21 9.66
N GLY A 51 -7.57 13.88 9.44
CA GLY A 51 -6.54 13.84 10.47
C GLY A 51 -6.47 12.52 11.24
N GLU A 52 -7.20 11.48 10.82
CA GLU A 52 -7.19 10.18 11.47
C GLU A 52 -5.98 9.36 11.04
N HIS A 53 -5.31 8.73 12.00
CA HIS A 53 -4.23 7.79 11.73
C HIS A 53 -4.78 6.41 11.40
N VAL A 54 -4.46 5.91 10.20
CA VAL A 54 -5.02 4.67 9.66
C VAL A 54 -3.95 3.86 8.94
N ASP A 55 -4.00 2.54 9.09
CA ASP A 55 -3.28 1.57 8.26
C ASP A 55 -4.19 0.96 7.17
N SER A 56 -5.50 1.14 7.34
CA SER A 56 -6.55 0.55 6.53
C SER A 56 -7.71 1.53 6.30
N ILE A 57 -8.27 1.51 5.09
CA ILE A 57 -9.42 2.34 4.72
C ILE A 57 -10.46 1.51 4.00
N LEU A 58 -11.71 1.67 4.44
CA LEU A 58 -12.87 1.12 3.78
C LEU A 58 -13.26 1.99 2.57
N LEU A 59 -13.40 1.35 1.42
CA LEU A 59 -13.85 1.94 0.16
C LEU A 59 -15.08 1.21 -0.32
N PHE A 60 -16.13 1.96 -0.58
CA PHE A 60 -17.36 1.50 -1.24
C PHE A 60 -17.24 1.71 -2.74
N THR A 61 -18.05 1.04 -3.54
CA THR A 61 -18.11 1.32 -4.99
C THR A 61 -18.35 2.80 -5.28
N SER A 62 -17.62 3.34 -6.27
CA SER A 62 -17.67 4.75 -6.66
C SER A 62 -17.22 5.73 -5.57
N SER A 63 -16.46 5.26 -4.58
CA SER A 63 -15.86 6.11 -3.55
C SER A 63 -14.39 6.42 -3.85
N THR A 64 -13.91 7.53 -3.30
CA THR A 64 -12.49 7.91 -3.34
C THR A 64 -12.01 8.31 -1.95
N ALA A 65 -10.78 7.96 -1.61
CA ALA A 65 -10.13 8.40 -0.38
C ALA A 65 -8.68 8.82 -0.62
N VAL A 66 -8.21 9.79 0.16
CA VAL A 66 -6.82 10.26 0.10
C VAL A 66 -6.15 10.00 1.44
N VAL A 67 -4.95 9.42 1.37
CA VAL A 67 -4.12 9.13 2.55
C VAL A 67 -2.77 9.76 2.34
N GLU A 68 -2.33 10.57 3.30
CA GLU A 68 -0.96 11.07 3.35
C GLU A 68 -0.11 10.12 4.19
N ILE A 69 0.99 9.63 3.64
CA ILE A 69 1.94 8.76 4.32
C ILE A 69 3.29 9.47 4.34
N VAL A 70 3.91 9.51 5.52
CA VAL A 70 5.31 9.88 5.70
C VAL A 70 6.01 8.62 6.21
N PRO A 71 6.68 7.85 5.33
CA PRO A 71 7.22 6.57 5.71
C PRO A 71 8.47 6.74 6.57
N ASP A 72 8.48 6.05 7.70
CA ASP A 72 9.58 6.01 8.66
C ASP A 72 10.29 4.64 8.70
N ASN A 73 9.81 3.70 7.89
CA ASN A 73 10.28 2.32 7.86
C ASN A 73 10.67 1.89 6.44
N ILE A 74 11.98 1.79 6.20
CA ILE A 74 12.56 1.35 4.92
C ILE A 74 12.27 -0.14 4.72
N GLY A 75 11.86 -0.51 3.51
CA GLY A 75 11.59 -1.91 3.18
C GLY A 75 10.66 -2.06 1.99
N VAL A 76 10.20 -3.30 1.79
CA VAL A 76 9.13 -3.62 0.86
C VAL A 76 7.93 -4.10 1.65
N TRP A 77 6.81 -3.42 1.46
CA TRP A 77 5.58 -3.60 2.19
C TRP A 77 4.48 -4.12 1.26
N LEU A 78 3.64 -5.00 1.78
CA LEU A 78 2.47 -5.47 1.07
C LEU A 78 1.37 -4.42 1.15
N PHE A 79 0.80 -4.07 0.01
CA PHE A 79 -0.45 -3.33 -0.11
C PHE A 79 -1.51 -4.28 -0.65
N HIS A 80 -2.57 -4.50 0.11
CA HIS A 80 -3.61 -5.46 -0.29
C HIS A 80 -4.99 -5.03 0.18
N PHE A 81 -6.01 -5.66 -0.40
CA PHE A 81 -7.39 -5.43 -0.01
C PHE A 81 -7.89 -6.59 0.82
N HIS A 82 -8.38 -6.30 2.03
CA HIS A 82 -9.18 -7.27 2.78
C HIS A 82 -10.58 -7.29 2.17
N VAL A 83 -10.92 -8.41 1.52
CA VAL A 83 -12.25 -8.67 0.99
C VAL A 83 -12.74 -9.97 1.62
N ASN A 84 -13.96 -9.97 2.13
CA ASN A 84 -14.52 -11.12 2.87
C ASN A 84 -14.88 -12.31 1.97
N ASP A 85 -14.83 -12.16 0.64
CA ASP A 85 -15.19 -13.22 -0.30
C ASP A 85 -13.95 -14.04 -0.72
N ARG A 86 -13.60 -14.98 0.15
CA ARG A 86 -12.73 -16.16 -0.08
C ARG A 86 -11.33 -15.90 -0.64
N LEU A 87 -10.35 -15.79 0.27
CA LEU A 87 -8.94 -16.28 0.25
C LEU A 87 -8.03 -16.16 -1.00
N HIS A 88 -8.49 -15.63 -2.13
CA HIS A 88 -7.74 -15.56 -3.40
C HIS A 88 -7.86 -14.19 -4.08
N ALA A 89 -8.00 -13.11 -3.33
CA ALA A 89 -8.08 -11.78 -3.91
C ALA A 89 -6.73 -11.42 -4.56
N SER A 90 -6.70 -11.47 -5.88
CA SER A 90 -5.61 -11.04 -6.75
C SER A 90 -5.21 -9.55 -6.58
N MET A 91 -5.91 -8.78 -5.75
CA MET A 91 -5.64 -7.37 -5.45
C MET A 91 -4.55 -7.21 -4.41
N GLN A 92 -3.32 -7.42 -4.86
CA GLN A 92 -2.12 -7.19 -4.07
C GLN A 92 -1.11 -6.42 -4.91
N ALA A 93 -0.40 -5.51 -4.28
CA ALA A 93 0.73 -4.78 -4.84
C ALA A 93 1.84 -4.64 -3.79
N LEU A 94 3.03 -4.32 -4.25
CA LEU A 94 4.17 -4.05 -3.39
C LEU A 94 4.49 -2.57 -3.37
N LEU A 95 4.82 -2.06 -2.20
CA LEU A 95 5.25 -0.69 -1.97
C LEU A 95 6.68 -0.72 -1.43
N SER A 96 7.59 -0.03 -2.10
CA SER A 96 9.00 0.05 -1.73
C SER A 96 9.30 1.41 -1.12
N VAL A 97 9.75 1.42 0.14
CA VAL A 97 10.29 2.60 0.79
C VAL A 97 11.80 2.56 0.67
N ARG A 98 12.38 3.57 0.03
CA ARG A 98 13.82 3.73 -0.16
C ARG A 98 14.40 4.72 0.86
N PRO A 99 15.68 4.57 1.25
CA PRO A 99 16.36 5.56 2.10
C PRO A 99 16.36 6.97 1.48
N ALA A 100 16.35 8.00 2.33
CA ALA A 100 16.57 9.38 1.89
C ALA A 100 17.99 9.56 1.34
N ALA A 101 18.14 10.29 0.23
CA ALA A 101 19.44 10.46 -0.44
C ALA A 101 20.45 11.33 0.35
N THR A 102 20.02 12.07 1.39
CA THR A 102 20.82 13.16 1.99
C THR A 102 20.64 13.39 3.51
N GLY A 103 20.21 12.40 4.29
CA GLY A 103 20.13 12.51 5.77
C GLY A 103 21.17 11.64 6.50
N PRO A 104 21.59 11.97 7.74
CA PRO A 104 22.45 11.08 8.51
C PRO A 104 21.69 9.77 8.70
N ALA A 105 22.24 8.69 8.17
CA ALA A 105 21.63 7.37 8.22
C ALA A 105 21.28 7.03 9.67
N LYS A 106 20.00 7.14 10.05
CA LYS A 106 19.54 6.51 11.28
C LYS A 106 19.77 5.04 11.07
N ARG A 107 20.63 4.48 11.93
CA ARG A 107 21.13 3.10 11.93
C ARG A 107 20.06 2.18 11.35
N ALA A 108 20.23 1.81 10.07
CA ALA A 108 19.34 0.86 9.42
C ALA A 108 19.30 -0.36 10.33
N LYS A 109 18.17 -0.62 10.99
CA LYS A 109 17.93 -1.94 11.56
C LYS A 109 18.13 -2.88 10.39
N ALA A 110 18.92 -3.94 10.57
CA ALA A 110 19.16 -4.94 9.54
C ALA A 110 17.79 -5.52 9.13
N VAL A 111 17.15 -4.90 8.15
CA VAL A 111 15.99 -5.43 7.47
C VAL A 111 16.62 -6.44 6.52
N SER A 112 16.46 -7.71 6.87
CA SER A 112 16.69 -8.84 5.98
C SER A 112 16.25 -8.41 4.58
N SER A 113 17.19 -8.42 3.64
CA SER A 113 16.96 -8.08 2.24
C SER A 113 16.02 -9.13 1.64
N PHE A 114 14.74 -9.06 1.99
CA PHE A 114 13.70 -9.77 1.31
C PHE A 114 13.51 -9.02 0.00
N VAL A 115 14.27 -9.43 -1.02
CA VAL A 115 13.92 -9.18 -2.40
C VAL A 115 12.75 -10.13 -2.66
N PRO A 116 11.48 -9.66 -2.67
CA PRO A 116 10.40 -10.55 -3.02
C PRO A 116 10.69 -10.99 -4.45
N ASN A 117 10.66 -12.29 -4.68
CA ASN A 117 10.64 -12.77 -6.04
C ASN A 117 9.44 -12.10 -6.70
N ARG A 118 9.65 -11.20 -7.68
CA ARG A 118 8.55 -10.45 -8.33
C ARG A 118 7.50 -11.36 -8.98
N ARG A 119 7.74 -12.69 -8.98
CA ARG A 119 6.85 -13.75 -9.45
C ARG A 119 6.00 -14.42 -8.36
N ARG A 120 6.25 -14.13 -7.07
CA ARG A 120 5.48 -14.66 -5.93
C ARG A 120 5.29 -13.58 -4.87
N CYS A 121 4.20 -12.84 -5.02
CA CYS A 121 3.24 -12.82 -3.92
C CYS A 121 2.50 -14.16 -3.98
#